data_AF-A0A7V9PQ59-F1
#
_entry.id   AF-A0A7V9PQ59-F1
#
_cell.length_a   1.000
_cell.length_b   1.000
_cell.length_c   1.000
_cell.angle_alpha   90.00
_cell.angle_beta   90.00
_cell.angle_gamma   90.00
#
_symmetry.space_group_name_H-M   'P 1'
#
loop_
_entity.id
_entity.type
_entity.pdbx_description
1 polymer ?
#
loop_
_entity_poly.entity_id
_entity_poly.type
_entity_poly.pdbx_seq_one_letter_code
_entity_poly.pdbx_strand_id
1 'polypeptide(L)'
;MRLRALLIVLVTAAALVLAGSAAASSTQTVTFEAPRDLLDPERRETALAELDSLGVRALRIVLYWDAVAPSPDAGERPAFDATDPAAYAWGQYDPLIAAAASRGWSVHLTVSGPVPKWATLARRDRVTRPDARAFRGFATAVGRRYGADVDLWSIWNEPNHPAFLRPQFARGGRAVSPAIYRGLYEAGRAGLHAAGQQEDDIVFGETAPRGTGSVVAPLRFLREMLCLDRGYR
;
A
#
# COMPACT_ATOMS: atom_id res chain seq x y z
N MET A 1 19.21 -43.94 -37.51
CA MET A 1 18.19 -43.25 -36.69
C MET A 1 18.45 -43.31 -35.18
N ARG A 2 18.84 -44.47 -34.61
CA ARG A 2 19.06 -44.63 -33.15
C ARG A 2 20.20 -43.77 -32.55
N LEU A 3 21.30 -43.58 -33.27
CA LEU A 3 22.45 -42.79 -32.79
C LEU A 3 22.16 -41.28 -32.69
N ARG A 4 21.36 -40.73 -33.61
CA ARG A 4 20.94 -39.32 -33.59
C ARG A 4 20.01 -39.01 -32.41
N ALA A 5 19.10 -39.94 -32.09
CA ALA A 5 18.22 -39.80 -30.94
C ALA A 5 19.01 -39.82 -29.62
N LEU A 6 20.01 -40.70 -29.50
CA LEU A 6 20.88 -40.80 -28.31
C LEU A 6 21.71 -39.52 -28.12
N LEU A 7 22.27 -38.98 -29.20
CA LEU A 7 23.02 -37.72 -29.17
C LEU A 7 22.16 -36.53 -28.76
N ILE A 8 20.92 -36.44 -29.25
CA ILE A 8 19.99 -35.39 -28.83
C ILE A 8 19.70 -35.51 -27.34
N VAL A 9 19.38 -36.70 -26.82
CA VAL A 9 19.11 -36.91 -25.39
C VAL A 9 20.31 -36.52 -24.53
N LEU A 10 21.53 -36.90 -24.93
CA LEU A 10 22.76 -36.57 -24.19
C LEU A 10 23.06 -35.06 -24.20
N VAL A 11 22.84 -34.37 -25.32
CA VAL A 11 23.02 -32.92 -25.41
C VAL A 11 21.98 -32.18 -24.59
N THR A 12 20.71 -32.60 -24.61
CA THR A 12 19.66 -31.98 -23.78
C THR A 12 19.91 -32.23 -22.29
N ALA A 13 20.35 -33.43 -21.90
CA ALA A 13 20.71 -33.74 -20.52
C ALA A 13 21.92 -32.91 -20.05
N ALA A 14 22.95 -32.76 -20.90
CA ALA A 14 24.09 -31.90 -20.59
C ALA A 14 23.70 -30.42 -20.48
N ALA A 15 22.78 -29.94 -21.32
CA ALA A 15 22.24 -28.58 -21.24
C ALA A 15 21.42 -28.32 -19.97
N LEU A 16 20.69 -29.34 -19.47
CA LEU A 16 19.94 -29.25 -18.21
C LEU A 16 20.84 -29.27 -16.97
N VAL A 17 22.01 -29.94 -17.04
CA VAL A 17 23.02 -29.92 -15.97
C VAL A 17 23.77 -28.58 -15.92
N LEU A 18 23.88 -27.88 -17.06
CA LEU A 18 24.49 -26.55 -17.18
C LEU A 18 23.51 -25.39 -16.93
N ALA A 19 22.22 -25.67 -16.78
CA ALA A 19 21.26 -24.67 -16.35
C ALA A 19 21.53 -24.35 -14.87
N GLY A 20 22.30 -23.28 -14.63
CA GLY A 20 22.51 -22.76 -13.28
C GLY A 20 21.16 -22.56 -12.60
N SER A 21 21.08 -22.90 -11.31
CA SER A 21 19.90 -22.60 -10.50
C SER A 21 19.52 -21.14 -10.75
N ALA A 22 18.31 -20.90 -11.24
CA ALA A 22 17.82 -19.53 -11.33
C ALA A 22 17.86 -18.96 -9.91
N ALA A 23 18.81 -18.07 -9.64
CA ALA A 23 18.99 -17.44 -8.34
C ALA A 23 17.90 -16.39 -8.18
N ALA A 24 16.67 -16.84 -7.93
CA ALA A 24 15.65 -15.97 -7.38
C ALA A 24 16.18 -15.48 -6.02
N SER A 25 16.12 -14.16 -5.80
CA SER A 25 16.51 -13.60 -4.52
C SER A 25 15.63 -14.23 -3.44
N SER A 26 16.24 -14.95 -2.49
CA SER A 26 15.54 -15.52 -1.34
C SER A 26 14.98 -14.45 -0.39
N THR A 27 15.32 -13.18 -0.64
CA THR A 27 14.86 -12.02 0.13
C THR A 27 13.84 -11.18 -0.66
N GLN A 28 13.42 -11.61 -1.85
CA GLN A 28 12.38 -10.92 -2.60
C GLN A 28 11.00 -11.27 -2.03
N THR A 29 10.35 -10.31 -1.38
CA THR A 29 8.96 -10.46 -0.92
C THR A 29 8.00 -10.32 -2.08
N VAL A 30 7.04 -11.24 -2.19
CA VAL A 30 5.94 -11.20 -3.16
C VAL A 30 4.62 -11.13 -2.39
N THR A 31 3.87 -10.06 -2.60
CA THR A 31 2.54 -9.86 -2.00
C THR A 31 1.44 -10.02 -3.04
N PHE A 32 0.29 -10.53 -2.63
CA PHE A 32 -0.91 -10.57 -3.45
C PHE A 32 -1.95 -9.55 -2.99
N GLU A 33 -2.70 -8.96 -3.93
CA GLU A 33 -3.78 -8.02 -3.63
C GLU A 33 -5.01 -8.36 -4.48
N ALA A 34 -6.16 -8.48 -3.82
CA ALA A 34 -7.46 -8.71 -4.47
C ALA A 34 -8.62 -8.10 -3.65
N PRO A 35 -8.69 -6.77 -3.48
CA PRO A 35 -9.64 -6.13 -2.56
C PRO A 35 -11.10 -6.43 -2.91
N ARG A 36 -11.45 -6.58 -4.19
CA ARG A 36 -12.80 -6.92 -4.63
C ARG A 36 -13.30 -8.24 -4.04
N ASP A 37 -12.43 -9.23 -3.94
CA ASP A 37 -12.78 -10.59 -3.53
C ASP A 37 -12.48 -10.81 -2.03
N LEU A 38 -11.41 -10.22 -1.51
CA LEU A 38 -10.97 -10.37 -0.12
C LEU A 38 -11.75 -9.51 0.88
N LEU A 39 -12.26 -8.34 0.47
CA LEU A 39 -13.12 -7.50 1.31
C LEU A 39 -14.62 -7.84 1.17
N ASP A 40 -14.96 -8.78 0.31
CA ASP A 40 -16.34 -9.29 0.17
C ASP A 40 -16.51 -10.55 1.04
N PRO A 41 -17.35 -10.54 2.10
CA PRO A 41 -17.51 -11.69 2.98
C PRO A 41 -18.05 -12.94 2.26
N GLU A 42 -18.78 -12.79 1.14
CA GLU A 42 -19.30 -13.92 0.37
C GLU A 42 -18.22 -14.61 -0.46
N ARG A 43 -17.16 -13.88 -0.83
CA ARG A 43 -16.07 -14.38 -1.69
C ARG A 43 -14.78 -14.67 -0.95
N ARG A 44 -14.58 -14.06 0.23
CA ARG A 44 -13.31 -14.06 0.95
C ARG A 44 -12.73 -15.46 1.14
N GLU A 45 -13.51 -16.41 1.68
CA GLU A 45 -12.96 -17.74 1.98
C GLU A 45 -12.59 -18.52 0.72
N THR A 46 -13.38 -18.39 -0.36
CA THR A 46 -13.03 -18.98 -1.65
C THR A 46 -11.75 -18.36 -2.22
N ALA A 47 -11.64 -17.03 -2.17
CA ALA A 47 -10.44 -16.32 -2.61
C ALA A 47 -9.22 -16.74 -1.77
N LEU A 48 -9.33 -16.79 -0.45
CA LEU A 48 -8.23 -17.22 0.44
C LEU A 48 -7.81 -18.66 0.17
N ALA A 49 -8.76 -19.57 -0.08
CA ALA A 49 -8.45 -20.96 -0.45
C ALA A 49 -7.73 -21.05 -1.81
N GLU A 50 -8.15 -20.25 -2.79
CA GLU A 50 -7.47 -20.16 -4.08
C GLU A 50 -6.05 -19.61 -3.93
N LEU A 51 -5.87 -18.52 -3.18
CA LEU A 51 -4.56 -17.95 -2.90
C LEU A 51 -3.63 -18.93 -2.17
N ASP A 52 -4.16 -19.70 -1.21
CA ASP A 52 -3.38 -20.75 -0.55
C ASP A 52 -2.91 -21.83 -1.52
N SER A 53 -3.80 -22.26 -2.44
CA SER A 53 -3.46 -23.24 -3.49
C SER A 53 -2.41 -22.74 -4.47
N LEU A 54 -2.34 -21.42 -4.68
CA LEU A 54 -1.33 -20.75 -5.51
C LEU A 54 -0.02 -20.49 -4.75
N GLY A 55 0.07 -20.87 -3.47
CA GLY A 55 1.26 -20.70 -2.65
C GLY A 55 1.48 -19.27 -2.14
N VAL A 56 0.43 -18.43 -2.12
CA VAL A 56 0.52 -17.07 -1.56
C VAL A 56 0.77 -17.16 -0.05
N ARG A 57 1.69 -16.31 0.43
CA ARG A 57 2.07 -16.23 1.86
C ARG A 57 2.14 -14.79 2.38
N ALA A 58 1.83 -13.80 1.54
CA ALA A 58 1.78 -12.40 1.95
C ALA A 58 0.68 -11.66 1.19
N LEU A 59 -0.09 -10.83 1.90
CA LEU A 59 -1.14 -10.01 1.33
C LEU A 59 -0.78 -8.53 1.43
N ARG A 60 -1.00 -7.78 0.35
CA ARG A 60 -1.07 -6.31 0.39
C ARG A 60 -2.53 -5.91 0.54
N ILE A 61 -2.82 -5.12 1.57
CA ILE A 61 -4.16 -4.62 1.89
C ILE A 61 -4.12 -3.09 1.88
N VAL A 62 -4.95 -2.47 1.03
CA VAL A 62 -5.10 -1.00 1.03
C VAL A 62 -6.27 -0.61 1.92
N LEU A 63 -5.95 0.02 3.05
CA LEU A 63 -6.92 0.53 4.01
C LEU A 63 -7.21 2.00 3.70
N TYR A 64 -8.43 2.26 3.23
CA TYR A 64 -8.91 3.60 2.91
C TYR A 64 -9.52 4.26 4.15
N TRP A 65 -9.05 5.47 4.49
CA TRP A 65 -9.50 6.17 5.69
C TRP A 65 -11.00 6.49 5.66
N ASP A 66 -11.54 6.93 4.52
CA ASP A 66 -12.96 7.24 4.40
C ASP A 66 -13.90 6.03 4.60
N ALA A 67 -13.42 4.82 4.34
CA ALA A 67 -14.19 3.58 4.50
C ALA A 67 -14.45 3.22 5.96
N VAL A 68 -13.59 3.67 6.88
CA VAL A 68 -13.65 3.33 8.31
C VAL A 68 -13.94 4.53 9.21
N ALA A 69 -13.80 5.75 8.68
CA ALA A 69 -13.95 6.99 9.45
C ALA A 69 -15.41 7.25 9.87
N PRO A 70 -15.63 7.87 11.04
CA PRO A 70 -16.96 8.35 11.42
C PRO A 70 -17.41 9.50 10.51
N SER A 71 -18.67 9.45 10.09
CA SER A 71 -19.35 10.47 9.27
C SER A 71 -18.50 10.98 8.09
N PRO A 72 -18.04 10.09 7.17
CA PRO A 72 -17.03 10.44 6.18
C PRO A 72 -17.51 11.48 5.15
N ASP A 73 -18.82 11.69 5.02
CA ASP A 73 -19.44 12.69 4.15
C ASP A 73 -19.66 14.07 4.81
N ALA A 74 -19.45 14.18 6.12
CA ALA A 74 -19.68 15.42 6.83
C ALA A 74 -18.73 16.53 6.36
N GLY A 75 -19.25 17.76 6.29
CA GLY A 75 -18.44 18.96 5.99
C GLY A 75 -17.57 19.40 7.16
N GLU A 76 -17.80 18.87 8.36
CA GLU A 76 -17.02 19.13 9.56
C GLU A 76 -16.65 17.83 10.23
N ARG A 77 -15.50 17.81 10.91
CA ARG A 77 -15.02 16.63 11.62
C ARG A 77 -15.92 16.40 12.84
N PRO A 78 -16.49 15.19 13.03
CA PRO A 78 -17.26 14.90 14.23
C PRO A 78 -16.37 14.97 15.49
N ALA A 79 -16.97 15.12 16.66
CA ALA A 79 -16.25 15.06 17.93
C ALA A 79 -15.94 13.59 18.27
N PHE A 80 -14.67 13.20 18.19
CA PHE A 80 -14.15 11.89 18.59
C PHE A 80 -12.63 11.92 18.78
N ASP A 81 -12.10 10.96 19.53
CA ASP A 81 -10.66 10.72 19.60
C ASP A 81 -10.19 9.97 18.34
N ALA A 82 -9.46 10.67 17.46
CA ALA A 82 -8.94 10.08 16.24
C ALA A 82 -7.80 9.08 16.46
N THR A 83 -7.29 8.96 17.69
CA THR A 83 -6.26 7.98 18.04
C THR A 83 -6.86 6.71 18.65
N ASP A 84 -8.14 6.72 18.99
CA ASP A 84 -8.83 5.56 19.55
C ASP A 84 -9.36 4.66 18.42
N PRO A 85 -8.86 3.42 18.28
CA PRO A 85 -9.37 2.51 17.27
C PRO A 85 -10.85 2.14 17.47
N ALA A 86 -11.43 2.28 18.66
CA ALA A 86 -12.85 2.05 18.87
C ALA A 86 -13.75 3.12 18.23
N ALA A 87 -13.20 4.26 17.83
CA ALA A 87 -13.93 5.33 17.14
C ALA A 87 -14.12 5.09 15.63
N TYR A 88 -13.60 3.98 15.10
CA TYR A 88 -13.61 3.64 13.67
C TYR A 88 -14.40 2.37 13.39
N ALA A 89 -15.07 2.33 12.25
CA ALA A 89 -15.81 1.17 11.77
C ALA A 89 -14.95 0.33 10.82
N TRP A 90 -14.09 -0.54 11.36
CA TRP A 90 -13.11 -1.32 10.59
C TRP A 90 -13.70 -2.28 9.56
N GLY A 91 -14.95 -2.71 9.75
CA GLY A 91 -15.71 -3.47 8.75
C GLY A 91 -14.99 -4.74 8.29
N GLN A 92 -14.78 -4.87 6.98
CA GLN A 92 -14.22 -6.08 6.36
C GLN A 92 -12.69 -6.15 6.42
N TYR A 93 -12.01 -5.10 6.91
CA TYR A 93 -10.57 -5.14 7.15
C TYR A 93 -10.22 -6.06 8.33
N ASP A 94 -11.00 -6.00 9.41
CA ASP A 94 -10.82 -6.84 10.61
C ASP A 94 -10.80 -8.34 10.29
N PRO A 95 -11.84 -8.93 9.66
CA PRO A 95 -11.83 -10.36 9.36
C PRO A 95 -10.78 -10.74 8.32
N LEU A 96 -10.41 -9.85 7.39
CA LEU A 96 -9.36 -10.14 6.40
C LEU A 96 -7.97 -10.20 7.04
N ILE A 97 -7.62 -9.22 7.88
CA ILE A 97 -6.34 -9.18 8.59
C ILE A 97 -6.25 -10.36 9.56
N ALA A 98 -7.32 -10.63 10.33
CA ALA A 98 -7.36 -11.80 11.21
C ALA A 98 -7.20 -13.12 10.44
N ALA A 99 -7.80 -13.24 9.24
CA ALA A 99 -7.68 -14.42 8.41
C ALA A 99 -6.24 -14.62 7.86
N ALA A 100 -5.53 -13.54 7.56
CA ALA A 100 -4.12 -13.59 7.17
C ALA A 100 -3.24 -14.02 8.37
N ALA A 101 -3.43 -13.37 9.52
CA ALA A 101 -2.71 -13.67 10.75
C ALA A 101 -2.91 -15.13 11.20
N SER A 102 -4.13 -15.66 11.15
CA SER A 102 -4.42 -17.05 11.52
C SER A 102 -3.75 -18.09 10.61
N ARG A 103 -3.36 -17.69 9.40
CA ARG A 103 -2.65 -18.53 8.42
C ARG A 103 -1.13 -18.35 8.51
N GLY A 104 -0.64 -17.45 9.36
CA GLY A 104 0.76 -17.04 9.39
C GLY A 104 1.22 -16.37 8.10
N TRP A 105 0.30 -15.72 7.37
CA TRP A 105 0.63 -14.95 6.18
C TRP A 105 1.06 -13.55 6.57
N SER A 106 2.10 -13.04 5.91
CA SER A 106 2.55 -11.67 6.17
C SER A 106 1.54 -10.65 5.65
N VAL A 107 1.33 -9.59 6.41
CA VAL A 107 0.43 -8.49 6.04
C VAL A 107 1.24 -7.25 5.74
N HIS A 108 1.12 -6.79 4.49
CA HIS A 108 1.55 -5.47 4.05
C HIS A 108 0.36 -4.52 4.05
N LEU A 109 0.25 -3.67 5.07
CA LEU A 109 -0.87 -2.74 5.22
C LEU A 109 -0.52 -1.35 4.66
N THR A 110 -1.23 -0.94 3.62
CA THR A 110 -1.13 0.41 3.04
C THR A 110 -2.19 1.32 3.65
N VAL A 111 -1.79 2.28 4.48
CA VAL A 111 -2.70 3.26 5.10
C VAL A 111 -2.86 4.45 4.16
N SER A 112 -4.04 4.63 3.59
CA SER A 112 -4.24 5.51 2.43
C SER A 112 -5.49 6.40 2.49
N GLY A 113 -5.49 7.42 1.63
CA GLY A 113 -6.71 8.04 1.14
C GLY A 113 -7.33 7.26 -0.04
N PRO A 114 -8.60 7.52 -0.41
CA PRO A 114 -9.37 8.72 -0.08
C PRO A 114 -9.66 8.91 1.42
N VAL A 115 -9.64 10.16 1.85
CA VAL A 115 -9.86 10.56 3.25
C VAL A 115 -11.32 10.98 3.45
N PRO A 116 -11.88 10.92 4.66
CA PRO A 116 -13.20 11.49 4.89
C PRO A 116 -13.21 12.97 4.47
N LYS A 117 -14.33 13.46 3.95
CA LYS A 117 -14.45 14.81 3.38
C LYS A 117 -13.96 15.89 4.35
N TRP A 118 -14.28 15.77 5.63
CA TRP A 118 -13.84 16.68 6.69
C TRP A 118 -12.32 16.70 6.92
N ALA A 119 -11.57 15.71 6.43
CA ALA A 119 -10.11 15.61 6.54
C ALA A 119 -9.36 16.18 5.32
N THR A 120 -10.04 16.77 4.35
CA THR A 120 -9.37 17.63 3.35
C THR A 120 -9.35 19.07 3.82
N LEU A 121 -8.28 19.81 3.53
CA LEU A 121 -8.16 21.21 3.99
C LEU A 121 -9.32 22.10 3.52
N ALA A 122 -9.86 21.83 2.33
CA ALA A 122 -10.99 22.58 1.77
C ALA A 122 -12.36 21.98 2.13
N ARG A 123 -12.41 20.74 2.66
CA ARG A 123 -13.63 20.02 3.02
C ARG A 123 -14.65 19.87 1.88
N ARG A 124 -14.15 19.72 0.64
CA ARG A 124 -14.96 19.68 -0.60
C ARG A 124 -14.92 18.34 -1.30
N ASP A 125 -13.84 17.60 -1.15
CA ASP A 125 -13.64 16.27 -1.72
C ASP A 125 -12.88 15.39 -0.73
N ARG A 126 -12.38 14.24 -1.19
CA ARG A 126 -11.71 13.22 -0.38
C ARG A 126 -10.23 13.02 -0.71
N VAL A 127 -9.66 13.85 -1.60
CA VAL A 127 -8.32 13.59 -2.17
C VAL A 127 -7.45 14.85 -2.28
N THR A 128 -8.05 16.04 -2.26
CA THR A 128 -7.35 17.30 -2.45
C THR A 128 -6.80 17.80 -1.13
N ARG A 129 -5.46 17.83 -1.03
CA ARG A 129 -4.71 18.28 0.15
C ARG A 129 -5.30 17.74 1.45
N PRO A 130 -5.20 16.43 1.70
CA PRO A 130 -5.55 15.85 2.99
C PRO A 130 -4.77 16.52 4.13
N ASP A 131 -5.41 16.68 5.28
CA ASP A 131 -4.80 17.22 6.49
C ASP A 131 -3.86 16.19 7.11
N ALA A 132 -2.55 16.46 7.04
CA ALA A 132 -1.52 15.58 7.58
C ALA A 132 -1.61 15.40 9.11
N ARG A 133 -2.02 16.43 9.87
CA ARG A 133 -2.17 16.31 11.33
C ARG A 133 -3.35 15.39 11.67
N ALA A 134 -4.45 15.50 10.94
CA ALA A 134 -5.59 14.61 11.11
C ALA A 134 -5.21 13.17 10.71
N PHE A 135 -4.46 13.01 9.62
CA PHE A 135 -3.97 11.72 9.16
C PHE A 135 -3.04 11.04 10.16
N ARG A 136 -2.18 11.79 10.89
CA ARG A 136 -1.38 11.25 11.99
C ARG A 136 -2.24 10.60 13.08
N GLY A 137 -3.35 11.23 13.45
CA GLY A 137 -4.28 10.68 14.43
C GLY A 137 -4.81 9.33 13.97
N PHE A 138 -5.31 9.29 12.74
CA PHE A 138 -5.78 8.06 12.12
C PHE A 138 -4.72 6.96 12.04
N ALA A 139 -3.51 7.28 11.58
CA ALA A 139 -2.41 6.31 11.54
C ALA A 139 -2.06 5.76 12.93
N THR A 140 -2.22 6.57 14.00
CA THR A 140 -2.08 6.11 15.38
C THR A 140 -3.15 5.08 15.74
N ALA A 141 -4.43 5.33 15.39
CA ALA A 141 -5.51 4.37 15.61
C ALA A 141 -5.28 3.08 14.82
N VAL A 142 -4.85 3.16 13.57
CA VAL A 142 -4.52 1.99 12.74
C VAL A 142 -3.38 1.17 13.37
N GLY A 143 -2.28 1.81 13.77
CA GLY A 143 -1.16 1.13 14.43
C GLY A 143 -1.57 0.46 15.74
N ARG A 144 -2.45 1.09 16.54
CA ARG A 144 -3.01 0.47 17.75
C ARG A 144 -3.93 -0.72 17.45
N ARG A 145 -4.65 -0.67 16.33
CA ARG A 145 -5.61 -1.72 15.94
C ARG A 145 -4.94 -2.97 15.40
N TYR A 146 -3.93 -2.80 14.56
CA TYR A 146 -3.35 -3.86 13.73
C TYR A 146 -1.84 -4.07 13.93
N GLY A 147 -1.18 -3.34 14.83
CA GLY A 147 0.27 -3.44 15.04
C GLY A 147 0.80 -4.86 15.29
N ALA A 148 0.01 -5.71 15.97
CA ALA A 148 0.41 -7.09 16.22
C ALA A 148 0.30 -8.02 15.00
N ASP A 149 -0.42 -7.61 13.96
CA ASP A 149 -0.79 -8.45 12.81
C ASP A 149 -0.16 -7.96 11.49
N VAL A 150 0.61 -6.87 11.50
CA VAL A 150 1.17 -6.23 10.30
C VAL A 150 2.69 -6.31 10.31
N ASP A 151 3.26 -6.82 9.22
CA ASP A 151 4.72 -6.99 9.07
C ASP A 151 5.38 -5.84 8.30
N LEU A 152 4.61 -5.17 7.43
CA LEU A 152 5.10 -4.10 6.57
C LEU A 152 4.05 -3.01 6.43
N TRP A 153 4.46 -1.76 6.61
CA TRP A 153 3.59 -0.60 6.46
C TRP A 153 3.93 0.17 5.20
N SER A 154 2.91 0.57 4.44
CA SER A 154 3.02 1.61 3.41
C SER A 154 2.17 2.80 3.78
N ILE A 155 2.69 4.00 3.54
CA ILE A 155 1.87 5.21 3.60
C ILE A 155 1.48 5.62 2.19
N TRP A 156 0.16 5.66 1.97
CA TRP A 156 -0.53 6.09 0.76
C TRP A 156 -0.39 5.16 -0.46
N ASN A 157 -1.52 4.92 -1.12
CA ASN A 157 -1.57 4.25 -2.42
C ASN A 157 -1.46 5.29 -3.55
N GLU A 158 -0.54 5.08 -4.49
CA GLU A 158 -0.38 5.86 -5.73
C GLU A 158 -0.49 7.39 -5.56
N PRO A 159 0.35 8.00 -4.70
CA PRO A 159 0.27 9.44 -4.43
C PRO A 159 0.58 10.33 -5.65
N ASN A 160 1.14 9.77 -6.73
CA ASN A 160 1.35 10.45 -7.99
C ASN A 160 0.13 10.43 -8.93
N HIS A 161 -0.97 9.78 -8.55
CA HIS A 161 -2.18 9.66 -9.35
C HIS A 161 -3.34 10.51 -8.78
N PRO A 162 -4.08 11.27 -9.61
CA PRO A 162 -5.10 12.22 -9.14
C PRO A 162 -6.34 11.56 -8.53
N ALA A 163 -6.53 10.25 -8.73
CA ALA A 163 -7.58 9.50 -8.04
C ALA A 163 -7.30 9.34 -6.53
N PHE A 164 -6.02 9.42 -6.12
CA PHE A 164 -5.62 9.15 -4.73
C PHE A 164 -5.02 10.37 -4.03
N LEU A 165 -4.43 11.32 -4.78
CA LEU A 165 -3.93 12.56 -4.19
C LEU A 165 -4.04 13.71 -5.18
N ARG A 166 -4.53 14.86 -4.71
CA ARG A 166 -4.60 16.09 -5.49
C ARG A 166 -4.09 17.28 -4.69
N PRO A 167 -3.65 18.37 -5.35
CA PRO A 167 -3.34 18.45 -6.79
C PRO A 167 -2.05 17.69 -7.16
N GLN A 168 -1.95 17.26 -8.42
CA GLN A 168 -0.72 16.66 -8.96
C GLN A 168 0.26 17.74 -9.44
N PHE A 169 -0.25 18.75 -10.14
CA PHE A 169 0.53 19.87 -10.67
C PHE A 169 -0.05 21.23 -10.23
N ALA A 170 0.82 22.22 -10.05
CA ALA A 170 0.46 23.62 -10.02
C ALA A 170 0.43 24.22 -11.45
N ARG A 171 -0.01 25.47 -11.56
CA ARG A 171 0.08 26.24 -12.81
C ARG A 171 1.52 26.20 -13.35
N GLY A 172 1.66 25.97 -14.66
CA GLY A 172 2.96 25.85 -15.32
C GLY A 172 3.61 24.47 -15.23
N GLY A 173 2.88 23.42 -14.83
CA GLY A 173 3.36 22.02 -14.90
C GLY A 173 4.36 21.62 -13.81
N ARG A 174 4.52 22.46 -12.78
CA ARG A 174 5.32 22.12 -11.60
C ARG A 174 4.58 21.08 -10.77
N ALA A 175 5.17 19.92 -10.53
CA ALA A 175 4.60 18.91 -9.67
C ALA A 175 4.56 19.41 -8.22
N VAL A 176 3.47 19.07 -7.52
CA VAL A 176 3.21 19.50 -6.14
C VAL A 176 2.74 18.36 -5.25
N SER A 177 2.19 17.29 -5.83
CA SER A 177 1.87 16.07 -5.08
C SER A 177 3.06 15.45 -4.34
N PRO A 178 4.34 15.51 -4.81
CA PRO A 178 5.44 14.93 -4.05
C PRO A 178 5.63 15.58 -2.67
N ALA A 179 5.53 16.91 -2.58
CA ALA A 179 5.65 17.64 -1.32
C ALA A 179 4.45 17.40 -0.40
N ILE A 180 3.23 17.30 -0.96
CA ILE A 180 2.02 16.97 -0.19
C ILE A 180 2.15 15.56 0.39
N TYR A 181 2.57 14.60 -0.43
CA TYR A 181 2.79 13.22 -0.01
C TYR A 181 3.86 13.10 1.06
N ARG A 182 4.98 13.83 0.94
CA ARG A 182 6.02 13.84 1.98
C ARG A 182 5.45 14.21 3.35
N GLY A 183 4.60 15.23 3.42
CA GLY A 183 3.94 15.62 4.67
C GLY A 183 3.01 14.52 5.22
N LEU A 184 2.30 13.79 4.34
CA LEU A 184 1.46 12.66 4.73
C LEU A 184 2.29 11.46 5.21
N TYR A 185 3.39 11.15 4.54
CA TYR A 185 4.33 10.10 4.93
C TYR A 185 4.92 10.39 6.31
N GLU A 186 5.47 11.59 6.52
CA GLU A 186 6.05 12.00 7.80
C GLU A 186 5.03 11.95 8.93
N ALA A 187 3.79 12.40 8.68
CA ALA A 187 2.72 12.38 9.65
C ALA A 187 2.20 10.95 9.95
N GLY A 188 2.02 10.12 8.93
CA GLY A 188 1.59 8.73 9.07
C GLY A 188 2.61 7.92 9.87
N ARG A 189 3.89 8.02 9.51
CA ARG A 189 5.01 7.40 10.25
C ARG A 189 5.03 7.84 11.71
N ALA A 190 4.89 9.14 11.97
CA ALA A 190 4.83 9.66 13.34
C ALA A 190 3.59 9.22 14.14
N GLY A 191 2.52 8.77 13.46
CA GLY A 191 1.35 8.17 14.08
C GLY A 191 1.57 6.70 14.42
N LEU A 192 2.13 5.93 13.48
CA LEU A 192 2.53 4.53 13.70
C LEU A 192 3.54 4.40 14.84
N HIS A 193 4.57 5.25 14.88
CA HIS A 193 5.53 5.29 16.00
C HIS A 193 4.84 5.62 17.34
N ALA A 194 3.87 6.54 17.35
CA ALA A 194 3.11 6.85 18.56
C ALA A 194 2.21 5.70 19.03
N ALA A 195 1.94 4.73 18.15
CA ALA A 195 1.23 3.48 18.44
C ALA A 195 2.17 2.32 18.80
N GLY A 196 3.48 2.58 18.97
CA GLY A 196 4.46 1.56 19.33
C GLY A 196 5.15 0.86 18.15
N GLN A 197 4.85 1.26 16.92
CA GLN A 197 5.37 0.62 15.69
C GLN A 197 6.66 1.31 15.19
N GLN A 198 7.55 1.71 16.10
CA GLN A 198 8.79 2.41 15.74
C GLN A 198 9.90 1.49 15.20
N GLU A 199 9.80 0.18 15.47
CA GLU A 199 10.77 -0.81 14.99
C GLU A 199 10.32 -1.46 13.67
N ASP A 200 9.10 -1.19 13.22
CA ASP A 200 8.53 -1.79 12.01
C ASP A 200 9.06 -1.10 10.74
N ASP A 201 9.10 -1.86 9.64
CA ASP A 201 9.41 -1.30 8.33
C ASP A 201 8.24 -0.46 7.79
N ILE A 202 8.51 0.81 7.50
CA ILE A 202 7.53 1.77 6.96
C ILE A 202 8.04 2.34 5.63
N VAL A 203 7.53 1.80 4.52
CA VAL A 203 7.99 2.12 3.17
C VAL A 203 7.17 3.22 2.50
N PHE A 204 7.73 3.78 1.43
CA PHE A 204 7.15 4.84 0.61
C PHE A 204 7.31 4.50 -0.88
N GLY A 205 6.68 5.30 -1.74
CA GLY A 205 6.95 5.24 -3.18
C GLY A 205 6.09 4.26 -3.97
N GLU A 206 4.92 3.90 -3.43
CA GLU A 206 3.84 3.11 -4.04
C GLU A 206 3.18 3.85 -5.23
N THR A 207 3.97 4.37 -6.18
CA THR A 207 3.49 5.20 -7.29
C THR A 207 2.82 4.38 -8.39
N ALA A 208 1.77 4.93 -9.00
CA ALA A 208 1.23 4.44 -10.26
C ALA A 208 2.34 4.38 -11.33
N PRO A 209 2.40 3.35 -12.19
CA PRO A 209 3.60 3.03 -12.97
C PRO A 209 3.90 4.01 -14.12
N ARG A 210 3.00 4.92 -14.47
CA ARG A 210 3.13 5.80 -15.64
C ARG A 210 2.80 7.25 -15.31
N GLY A 211 3.59 8.17 -15.85
CA GLY A 211 3.26 9.60 -15.87
C GLY A 211 2.40 9.97 -17.08
N THR A 212 1.56 10.99 -16.92
CA THR A 212 0.72 11.57 -17.98
C THR A 212 0.63 13.09 -17.79
N GLY A 213 -0.18 13.79 -18.59
CA GLY A 213 -0.47 15.22 -18.34
C GLY A 213 -1.15 15.48 -16.98
N SER A 214 -1.74 14.46 -16.37
CA SER A 214 -2.46 14.54 -15.09
C SER A 214 -1.84 13.72 -13.96
N VAL A 215 -0.83 12.91 -14.25
CA VAL A 215 -0.16 11.98 -13.32
C VAL A 215 1.33 12.32 -13.29
N VAL A 216 1.88 12.62 -12.11
CA VAL A 216 3.33 12.88 -12.01
C VAL A 216 4.10 11.61 -12.32
N ALA A 217 5.08 11.67 -13.22
CA ALA A 217 5.89 10.50 -13.58
C ALA A 217 6.62 9.94 -12.33
N PRO A 218 6.65 8.61 -12.11
CA PRO A 218 7.21 7.99 -10.91
C PRO A 218 8.60 8.48 -10.51
N LEU A 219 9.55 8.46 -11.45
CA LEU A 219 10.92 8.88 -11.15
C LEU A 219 11.02 10.38 -10.81
N ARG A 220 10.19 11.21 -11.45
CA ARG A 220 10.09 12.64 -11.09
C ARG A 220 9.49 12.79 -9.68
N PHE A 221 8.45 12.02 -9.37
CA PHE A 221 7.79 12.04 -8.08
C PHE A 221 8.76 11.69 -6.94
N LEU A 222 9.51 10.59 -7.08
CA LEU A 222 10.49 10.14 -6.09
C LEU A 222 11.60 11.18 -5.89
N ARG A 223 12.17 11.72 -6.97
CA ARG A 223 13.20 12.77 -6.87
C ARG A 223 12.69 14.00 -6.11
N GLU A 224 11.51 14.50 -6.47
CA GLU A 224 10.97 15.70 -5.83
C GLU A 224 10.56 15.46 -4.36
N MET A 225 10.00 14.29 -4.03
CA MET A 225 9.65 13.93 -2.65
C MET A 225 10.90 13.86 -1.75
N LEU A 226 11.95 13.20 -2.24
CA LEU A 226 13.19 12.97 -1.49
C LEU A 226 14.17 14.14 -1.58
N CYS A 227 13.80 15.23 -2.26
CA CYS A 227 14.68 16.37 -2.55
C CYS A 227 15.98 15.97 -3.28
N LEU A 228 15.91 14.96 -4.15
CA LEU A 228 17.03 14.50 -4.97
C LEU A 228 17.12 15.31 -6.26
N ASP A 229 18.33 15.39 -6.80
CA ASP A 229 18.57 16.05 -8.08
C ASP A 229 18.17 15.19 -9.29
N ARG A 230 18.39 15.71 -10.49
CA ARG A 230 18.05 15.03 -11.76
C ARG A 230 19.00 13.90 -12.14
N GLY A 231 20.15 13.78 -11.46
CA GLY A 231 21.16 12.76 -11.66
C GLY A 231 20.81 11.40 -11.04
N TYR A 232 19.97 11.38 -10.01
CA TYR A 232 19.45 10.14 -9.41
C TYR A 232 18.61 9.34 -10.42
N ARG A 233 18.94 8.09 -10.76
CA ARG A 233 18.23 7.28 -11.78
C ARG A 233 17.61 6.03 -11.19
#